data_AF-A0A938K7G7-F1
#
_entry.id   AF-A0A938K7G7-F1
#
_cell.length_a   1.000
_cell.length_b   1.000
_cell.length_c   1.000
_cell.angle_alpha   90.00
_cell.angle_beta   90.00
_cell.angle_gamma   90.00
#
_symmetry.space_group_name_H-M   'P 1'
#
loop_
_entity.id
_entity.type
_entity.pdbx_description
1 polymer ?
#
loop_
_entity_poly.entity_id
_entity_poly.type
_entity_poly.pdbx_seq_one_letter_code
_entity_poly.pdbx_strand_id
1 'polypeptide(L)'
;LQPGVRGVDSSSTAPAVNTVDVTAPSSSPAVMSREVLPPDVSTMDLAEAPRIVGGGAGLADAERFSQLAEFARTIDASMGVTRVITDRGWAPHQRQIGTTGIVVDPTLYLAFGISGAVQHTSGLGQPDHIISVNTDAHCPMMQMSDLAIVSDANAVLDELAALLSKDAAS
;
A
#
# COMPACT_ATOMS: atom_id res chain seq x y z
N LEU A 1 -28.78 -9.80 74.57
CA LEU A 1 -28.28 -8.51 74.05
C LEU A 1 -27.37 -8.83 72.87
N GLN A 2 -27.88 -8.71 71.64
CA GLN A 2 -27.05 -8.86 70.43
C GLN A 2 -26.42 -7.50 70.08
N PRO A 3 -25.10 -7.41 69.91
CA PRO A 3 -24.44 -6.23 69.36
C PRO A 3 -24.77 -6.12 67.86
N GLY A 4 -25.14 -4.92 67.38
CA GLY A 4 -25.17 -4.66 65.93
C GLY A 4 -26.34 -3.87 65.35
N VAL A 5 -27.25 -3.29 66.13
CA VAL A 5 -28.34 -2.46 65.57
C VAL A 5 -28.13 -0.99 65.90
N ARG A 6 -27.67 -0.22 64.92
CA ARG A 6 -27.75 1.25 64.92
C ARG A 6 -28.85 1.62 63.93
N GLY A 7 -29.95 2.16 64.45
CA GLY A 7 -31.05 2.67 63.62
C GLY A 7 -30.52 3.75 62.67
N VAL A 8 -30.93 3.66 61.41
CA VAL A 8 -30.78 4.74 60.43
C VAL A 8 -32.18 5.27 60.17
N ASP A 9 -32.37 6.55 60.47
CA ASP A 9 -33.56 7.28 60.07
C ASP A 9 -33.58 7.36 58.54
N SER A 10 -34.62 6.79 57.93
CA SER A 10 -34.85 6.90 56.50
C SER A 10 -35.30 8.32 56.16
N SER A 11 -34.36 9.20 55.81
CA SER A 11 -34.71 10.45 55.12
C SER A 11 -35.07 10.12 53.66
N SER A 12 -36.37 10.00 53.40
CA SER A 12 -36.89 9.89 52.04
C SER A 12 -36.91 11.28 51.40
N THR A 13 -35.80 11.66 50.76
CA THR A 13 -35.84 12.71 49.75
C THR A 13 -35.24 12.11 48.48
N ALA A 14 -36.10 11.69 47.56
CA ALA A 14 -35.67 11.32 46.23
C ALA A 14 -34.99 12.56 45.59
N PRO A 15 -33.80 12.42 44.97
CA PRO A 15 -33.22 13.53 44.24
C PRO A 15 -34.13 13.90 43.08
N ALA A 16 -34.46 15.18 42.96
CA ALA A 16 -35.21 15.68 41.81
C ALA A 16 -34.32 15.57 40.56
N VAL A 17 -34.63 14.61 39.69
CA VAL A 17 -33.98 14.46 38.38
C VAL A 17 -34.62 15.46 37.44
N ASN A 18 -33.88 16.50 37.06
CA ASN A 18 -34.25 17.36 35.95
C ASN A 18 -33.68 16.77 34.66
N THR A 19 -34.55 16.22 33.81
CA THR A 19 -34.22 15.91 32.42
C THR A 19 -34.15 17.21 31.63
N VAL A 20 -32.94 17.56 31.17
CA VAL A 20 -32.74 18.64 30.21
C VAL A 20 -32.89 18.04 28.82
N ASP A 21 -33.95 18.40 28.11
CA ASP A 21 -34.11 18.05 26.70
C ASP A 21 -33.08 18.82 25.86
N VAL A 22 -31.98 18.15 25.55
CA VAL A 22 -31.01 18.64 24.55
C VAL A 22 -31.60 18.37 23.18
N THR A 23 -32.35 19.34 22.65
CA THR A 23 -32.66 19.36 21.23
C THR A 23 -31.36 19.61 20.49
N ALA A 24 -30.80 18.56 19.88
CA ALA A 24 -29.66 18.71 18.99
C ALA A 24 -30.02 19.75 17.91
N PRO A 25 -29.17 20.75 17.63
CA PRO A 25 -29.43 21.63 16.51
C PRO A 25 -29.49 20.74 15.26
N SER A 26 -30.55 20.87 14.47
CA SER A 26 -30.65 20.29 13.15
C SER A 26 -29.66 20.99 12.21
N SER A 27 -28.36 20.79 12.45
CA SER A 27 -27.34 21.22 11.51
C SER A 27 -27.43 20.29 10.31
N SER A 28 -28.09 20.76 9.25
CA SER A 28 -27.78 20.25 7.92
C SER A 28 -26.26 20.41 7.73
N PRO A 29 -25.50 19.38 7.37
CA PRO A 29 -24.07 19.56 7.14
C PRO A 29 -23.90 20.61 6.03
N ALA A 30 -23.27 21.74 6.36
CA ALA A 30 -22.94 22.79 5.39
C ALA A 30 -21.91 22.32 4.34
N VAL A 31 -21.42 21.08 4.47
CA VAL A 31 -20.51 20.41 3.56
C VAL A 31 -21.32 19.35 2.81
N MET A 32 -21.63 19.63 1.55
CA MET A 32 -22.09 18.62 0.62
C MET A 32 -20.87 17.91 0.05
N SER A 33 -20.80 16.58 0.17
CA SER A 33 -19.80 15.78 -0.52
C SER A 33 -19.93 16.02 -2.02
N ARG A 34 -18.92 16.66 -2.61
CA ARG A 34 -18.78 16.80 -4.05
C ARG A 34 -17.93 15.62 -4.50
N GLU A 35 -18.51 14.80 -5.38
CA GLU A 35 -17.94 13.66 -6.11
C GLU A 35 -16.56 13.15 -5.65
N VAL A 36 -16.53 11.90 -5.17
CA VAL A 36 -15.28 11.23 -4.79
C VAL A 36 -14.53 10.83 -6.07
N LEU A 37 -13.41 11.50 -6.34
CA LEU A 37 -12.49 11.11 -7.41
C LEU A 37 -11.75 9.82 -6.99
N PRO A 38 -11.60 8.84 -7.90
CA PRO A 38 -10.74 7.68 -7.65
C PRO A 38 -9.30 8.12 -7.33
N PRO A 39 -8.58 7.42 -6.44
CA PRO A 39 -7.20 7.74 -6.12
C PRO A 39 -6.31 7.55 -7.36
N ASP A 40 -5.47 8.53 -7.65
CA ASP A 40 -4.49 8.46 -8.72
C ASP A 40 -3.28 7.62 -8.27
N VAL A 41 -3.05 6.48 -8.91
CA VAL A 41 -1.96 5.55 -8.57
C VAL A 41 -0.56 6.16 -8.63
N SER A 42 -0.39 7.26 -9.36
CA SER A 42 0.88 7.98 -9.45
C SER A 42 1.16 8.85 -8.22
N THR A 43 0.13 9.25 -7.48
CA THR A 43 0.22 10.11 -6.29
C THR A 43 -0.28 9.45 -5.00
N MET A 44 -0.95 8.30 -5.11
CA MET A 44 -1.44 7.51 -3.98
C MET A 44 -0.28 7.08 -3.06
N ASP A 45 -0.59 7.03 -1.76
CA ASP A 45 0.30 6.48 -0.75
C ASP A 45 0.62 5.02 -1.10
N LEU A 46 1.90 4.70 -1.11
CA LEU A 46 2.37 3.36 -1.46
C LEU A 46 1.88 2.31 -0.44
N ALA A 47 1.65 2.70 0.82
CA ALA A 47 1.13 1.80 1.85
C ALA A 47 -0.32 1.37 1.61
N GLU A 48 -1.10 2.18 0.88
CA GLU A 48 -2.51 1.91 0.58
C GLU A 48 -2.72 1.29 -0.82
N ALA A 49 -1.63 1.13 -1.58
CA ALA A 49 -1.70 0.70 -2.97
C ALA A 49 -2.05 -0.80 -3.09
N PRO A 50 -3.18 -1.17 -3.74
CA PRO A 50 -3.55 -2.57 -3.91
C PRO A 50 -2.67 -3.28 -4.94
N ARG A 51 -2.17 -2.55 -5.94
CA ARG A 51 -1.32 -3.09 -7.01
C ARG A 51 -0.04 -2.29 -7.03
N ILE A 52 1.09 -2.97 -6.91
CA ILE A 52 2.41 -2.34 -6.88
C ILE A 52 3.31 -2.96 -7.94
N VAL A 53 3.94 -2.09 -8.73
CA VAL A 53 5.06 -2.46 -9.61
C VAL A 53 6.36 -2.02 -8.95
N GLY A 54 7.21 -2.99 -8.63
CA GLY A 54 8.49 -2.84 -7.96
C GLY A 54 9.67 -2.78 -8.93
N GLY A 55 10.49 -1.72 -8.84
CA GLY A 55 11.75 -1.60 -9.57
C GLY A 55 13.00 -1.89 -8.72
N GLY A 56 13.90 -2.72 -9.23
CA GLY A 56 15.13 -3.13 -8.56
C GLY A 56 16.43 -2.81 -9.29
N ALA A 57 17.54 -3.28 -8.71
CA ALA A 57 18.89 -3.07 -9.23
C ALA A 57 19.12 -3.61 -10.64
N GLY A 58 18.29 -4.56 -11.10
CA GLY A 58 18.32 -5.13 -12.45
C GLY A 58 17.76 -4.22 -13.54
N LEU A 59 17.17 -3.07 -13.20
CA LEU A 59 16.88 -2.01 -14.16
C LEU A 59 18.18 -1.31 -14.56
N ALA A 60 18.36 -1.12 -15.87
CA ALA A 60 19.61 -0.63 -16.44
C ALA A 60 19.92 0.83 -16.04
N ASP A 61 18.93 1.72 -16.12
CA ASP A 61 19.08 3.16 -15.94
C ASP A 61 17.75 3.84 -15.53
N ALA A 62 17.79 5.17 -15.36
CA ALA A 62 16.63 6.00 -15.01
C ALA A 62 15.57 6.08 -16.13
N GLU A 63 15.95 5.87 -17.39
CA GLU A 63 15.02 5.84 -18.51
C GLU A 63 14.17 4.57 -18.45
N ARG A 64 14.79 3.42 -18.20
CA ARG A 64 14.09 2.15 -17.94
C ARG A 64 13.18 2.23 -16.71
N PHE A 65 13.60 2.92 -15.67
CA PHE A 65 12.72 3.19 -14.53
C PHE A 65 11.49 4.03 -14.91
N SER A 66 11.68 5.06 -15.75
CA SER A 66 10.58 5.90 -16.23
C SER A 66 9.60 5.12 -17.09
N GLN A 67 10.10 4.20 -17.93
CA GLN A 67 9.28 3.26 -18.69
C GLN A 67 8.50 2.31 -17.78
N LEU A 68 9.12 1.81 -16.71
CA LEU A 68 8.44 0.97 -15.73
C LEU A 68 7.30 1.74 -15.04
N ALA A 69 7.53 3.02 -14.72
CA ALA A 69 6.51 3.89 -14.16
C ALA A 69 5.34 4.12 -15.13
N GLU A 70 5.60 4.25 -16.42
CA GLU A 70 4.55 4.34 -17.42
C GLU A 70 3.74 3.04 -17.54
N PHE A 71 4.44 1.90 -17.56
CA PHE A 71 3.79 0.59 -17.55
C PHE A 71 2.88 0.44 -16.33
N ALA A 72 3.34 0.83 -15.14
CA ALA A 72 2.54 0.77 -13.92
C ALA A 72 1.27 1.62 -14.01
N ARG A 73 1.34 2.82 -14.60
CA ARG A 73 0.16 3.65 -14.84
C ARG A 73 -0.85 2.96 -15.76
N THR A 74 -0.39 2.33 -16.83
CA THR A 74 -1.27 1.63 -17.79
C THR A 74 -2.05 0.49 -17.16
N ILE A 75 -1.50 -0.15 -16.12
CA ILE A 75 -2.17 -1.25 -15.41
C ILE A 75 -2.81 -0.83 -14.08
N ASP A 76 -2.94 0.47 -13.82
CA ASP A 76 -3.50 1.03 -12.59
C ASP A 76 -2.78 0.52 -11.33
N ALA A 77 -1.45 0.62 -11.33
CA ALA A 77 -0.59 0.22 -10.22
C ALA A 77 0.32 1.36 -9.76
N SER A 78 0.57 1.42 -8.46
CA SER A 78 1.55 2.35 -7.89
C SER A 78 2.97 1.83 -8.04
N MET A 79 3.92 2.76 -8.16
CA MET A 79 5.33 2.43 -8.28
C MET A 79 6.01 2.33 -6.91
N GLY A 80 6.66 1.19 -6.66
CA GLY A 80 7.55 0.97 -5.52
C GLY A 80 8.97 0.67 -5.98
N VAL A 81 9.97 0.90 -5.13
CA VAL A 81 11.37 0.66 -5.47
C VAL A 81 12.18 0.07 -4.32
N THR A 82 13.25 -0.64 -4.67
CA THR A 82 14.28 -1.03 -3.69
C THR A 82 15.13 0.18 -3.28
N ARG A 83 15.82 0.07 -2.14
CA ARG A 83 16.82 1.07 -1.70
C ARG A 83 17.90 1.37 -2.74
N VAL A 84 18.29 0.39 -3.56
CA VAL A 84 19.32 0.60 -4.60
C VAL A 84 18.90 1.68 -5.59
N ILE A 85 17.60 1.80 -5.88
CA ILE A 85 17.06 2.76 -6.84
C ILE A 85 16.97 4.17 -6.23
N THR A 86 16.62 4.28 -4.95
CA THR A 86 16.63 5.56 -4.23
C THR A 86 18.04 6.08 -3.99
N ASP A 87 18.98 5.21 -3.64
CA ASP A 87 20.40 5.54 -3.50
C ASP A 87 20.99 6.04 -4.84
N ARG A 88 20.47 5.57 -5.98
CA ARG A 88 20.81 6.07 -7.34
C ARG A 88 20.10 7.39 -7.70
N GLY A 89 19.16 7.85 -6.89
CA GLY A 89 18.38 9.08 -7.12
C GLY A 89 17.31 8.98 -8.20
N TRP A 90 16.92 7.77 -8.61
CA TRP A 90 15.91 7.59 -9.68
C TRP A 90 14.47 7.71 -9.16
N ALA A 91 14.28 7.49 -7.86
CA ALA A 91 13.00 7.58 -7.20
C ALA A 91 13.16 8.23 -5.82
N PRO A 92 12.13 8.94 -5.32
CA PRO A 92 12.18 9.54 -4.01
C PRO A 92 12.02 8.48 -2.90
N HIS A 93 12.45 8.81 -1.67
CA HIS A 93 12.42 7.88 -0.53
C HIS A 93 11.00 7.39 -0.19
N GLN A 94 9.98 8.20 -0.48
CA GLN A 94 8.56 7.85 -0.31
C GLN A 94 8.09 6.72 -1.25
N ARG A 95 8.93 6.25 -2.17
CA ARG A 95 8.65 5.06 -2.97
C ARG A 95 9.46 3.84 -2.54
N GLN A 96 10.36 3.98 -1.56
CA GLN A 96 11.21 2.89 -1.11
C GLN A 96 10.42 1.88 -0.29
N ILE A 97 10.47 0.61 -0.67
CA ILE A 97 9.92 -0.51 0.11
C ILE A 97 11.05 -1.15 0.92
N GLY A 98 10.77 -1.47 2.19
CA GLY A 98 11.68 -2.25 3.02
C GLY A 98 11.81 -1.77 4.47
N THR A 99 12.77 -2.32 5.21
CA THR A 99 12.99 -2.06 6.65
C THR A 99 13.15 -0.58 7.00
N THR A 100 13.79 0.19 6.11
CA THR A 100 13.98 1.64 6.28
C THR A 100 13.11 2.47 5.33
N GLY A 101 12.17 1.81 4.64
CA GLY A 101 11.22 2.41 3.72
C GLY A 101 9.80 2.25 4.25
N ILE A 102 8.86 2.20 3.30
CA ILE A 102 7.45 1.95 3.55
C ILE A 102 7.22 0.45 3.64
N VAL A 103 6.35 0.07 4.57
CA VAL A 103 5.78 -1.27 4.65
C VAL A 103 4.47 -1.27 3.87
N VAL A 104 4.31 -2.22 2.96
CA VAL A 104 3.16 -2.36 2.07
C VAL A 104 2.53 -3.74 2.26
N ASP A 105 1.27 -3.89 1.83
CA ASP A 105 0.57 -5.18 1.81
C ASP A 105 -0.38 -5.26 0.59
N PRO A 106 0.15 -5.25 -0.64
CA PRO A 106 -0.66 -5.17 -1.86
C PRO A 106 -1.33 -6.51 -2.19
N THR A 107 -2.45 -6.50 -2.89
CA THR A 107 -3.03 -7.71 -3.47
C THR A 107 -2.18 -8.25 -4.64
N LEU A 108 -1.47 -7.36 -5.35
CA LEU A 108 -0.56 -7.75 -6.43
C LEU A 108 0.77 -7.00 -6.33
N TYR A 109 1.87 -7.75 -6.31
CA TYR A 109 3.22 -7.23 -6.40
C TYR A 109 3.96 -7.77 -7.63
N LEU A 110 4.38 -6.86 -8.52
CA LEU A 110 5.13 -7.16 -9.74
C LEU A 110 6.59 -6.70 -9.58
N ALA A 111 7.53 -7.63 -9.42
CA ALA A 111 8.92 -7.35 -9.14
C ALA A 111 9.80 -7.42 -10.40
N PHE A 112 10.29 -6.27 -10.89
CA PHE A 112 11.20 -6.18 -12.03
C PHE A 112 12.65 -5.97 -11.57
N GLY A 113 13.50 -6.99 -11.78
CA GLY A 113 14.93 -6.90 -11.48
C GLY A 113 15.24 -6.75 -9.98
N ILE A 114 14.39 -7.29 -9.11
CA ILE A 114 14.56 -7.28 -7.66
C ILE A 114 15.09 -8.65 -7.21
N SER A 115 16.17 -8.68 -6.43
CA SER A 115 16.73 -9.92 -5.89
C SER A 115 16.00 -10.43 -4.64
N GLY A 116 15.34 -9.55 -3.89
CA GLY A 116 14.61 -9.92 -2.67
C GLY A 116 15.48 -9.98 -1.42
N ALA A 117 16.44 -9.05 -1.29
CA ALA A 117 17.17 -8.88 -0.03
C ALA A 117 16.19 -8.76 1.15
N VAL A 118 16.52 -9.34 2.31
CA VAL A 118 15.65 -9.39 3.49
C VAL A 118 15.13 -8.01 3.87
N GLN A 119 15.94 -6.97 3.68
CA GLN A 119 15.55 -5.60 3.97
C GLN A 119 14.40 -5.14 3.07
N HIS A 120 14.35 -5.55 1.80
CA HIS A 120 13.24 -5.26 0.90
C HIS A 120 12.00 -6.08 1.25
N THR A 121 12.17 -7.40 1.36
CA THR A 121 11.04 -8.33 1.58
C THR A 121 10.38 -8.14 2.95
N SER A 122 11.12 -7.69 3.97
CA SER A 122 10.56 -7.33 5.28
C SER A 122 9.57 -6.16 5.23
N GLY A 123 9.65 -5.31 4.20
CA GLY A 123 8.68 -4.23 3.97
C GLY A 123 7.57 -4.60 2.98
N LEU A 124 7.61 -5.79 2.37
CA LEU A 124 6.63 -6.19 1.36
C LEU A 124 5.32 -6.72 1.96
N GLY A 125 5.27 -6.99 3.26
CA GLY A 125 4.08 -7.56 3.91
C GLY A 125 3.83 -9.01 3.49
N GLN A 126 2.58 -9.34 3.23
CA GLN A 126 2.14 -10.65 2.73
C GLN A 126 1.20 -10.46 1.53
N PRO A 127 1.76 -10.09 0.35
CA PRO A 127 0.95 -9.92 -0.84
C PRO A 127 0.19 -11.19 -1.21
N ASP A 128 -1.04 -11.05 -1.71
CA ASP A 128 -1.81 -12.20 -2.19
C ASP A 128 -1.13 -12.86 -3.41
N HIS A 129 -0.56 -12.03 -4.28
CA HIS A 129 0.11 -12.47 -5.50
C HIS A 129 1.45 -11.74 -5.73
N ILE A 130 2.49 -12.53 -5.94
CA ILE A 130 3.83 -12.05 -6.28
C ILE A 130 4.24 -12.61 -7.65
N ILE A 131 4.53 -11.71 -8.58
CA ILE A 131 5.07 -12.02 -9.89
C ILE A 131 6.45 -11.39 -9.99
N SER A 132 7.47 -12.16 -10.38
CA SER A 132 8.84 -11.62 -10.51
C SER A 132 9.47 -11.91 -11.86
N VAL A 133 10.33 -10.97 -12.27
CA VAL A 133 11.19 -11.08 -13.44
C VAL A 133 12.62 -10.83 -13.02
N ASN A 134 13.47 -11.85 -13.14
CA ASN A 134 14.88 -11.75 -12.82
C ASN A 134 15.70 -12.71 -13.67
N THR A 135 16.95 -12.36 -13.97
CA THR A 135 17.88 -13.25 -14.66
C THR A 135 18.40 -14.36 -13.75
N ASP A 136 18.43 -14.14 -12.43
CA ASP A 136 18.79 -15.14 -11.44
C ASP A 136 17.56 -15.86 -10.90
N ALA A 137 17.33 -17.09 -11.38
CA ALA A 137 16.26 -17.97 -10.95
C ALA A 137 16.32 -18.38 -9.47
N HIS A 138 17.50 -18.23 -8.83
CA HIS A 138 17.72 -18.67 -7.45
C HIS A 138 17.63 -17.53 -6.45
N CYS A 139 17.39 -16.29 -6.90
CA CYS A 139 17.31 -15.17 -5.97
C CYS A 139 16.06 -15.27 -5.07
N PRO A 140 16.11 -14.76 -3.83
CA PRO A 140 14.98 -14.85 -2.88
C PRO A 140 13.63 -14.37 -3.42
N MET A 141 13.61 -13.31 -4.22
CA MET A 141 12.36 -12.80 -4.82
C MET A 141 11.71 -13.82 -5.75
N MET A 142 12.51 -14.54 -6.55
CA MET A 142 12.00 -15.58 -7.45
C MET A 142 11.45 -16.77 -6.66
N GLN A 143 12.10 -17.14 -5.54
CA GLN A 143 11.65 -18.25 -4.69
C GLN A 143 10.33 -17.97 -3.96
N MET A 144 10.06 -16.71 -3.61
CA MET A 144 8.82 -16.32 -2.92
C MET A 144 7.67 -15.98 -3.88
N SER A 145 7.91 -15.96 -5.20
CA SER A 145 6.90 -15.58 -6.18
C SER A 145 5.98 -16.73 -6.55
N ASP A 146 4.68 -16.43 -6.72
CA ASP A 146 3.72 -17.37 -7.30
C ASP A 146 4.01 -17.64 -8.78
N LEU A 147 4.51 -16.61 -9.48
CA LEU A 147 4.97 -16.70 -10.86
C LEU A 147 6.36 -16.06 -10.99
N ALA A 148 7.34 -16.86 -11.41
CA ALA A 148 8.72 -16.42 -11.55
C ALA A 148 9.16 -16.56 -13.03
N ILE A 149 9.56 -15.45 -13.65
CA ILE A 149 10.01 -15.38 -15.04
C ILE A 149 11.52 -15.19 -15.07
N VAL A 150 12.24 -16.21 -15.54
CA VAL A 150 13.70 -16.16 -15.67
C VAL A 150 14.06 -15.46 -16.98
N SER A 151 14.24 -14.14 -16.93
CA SER A 151 14.55 -13.32 -18.11
C SER A 151 15.14 -11.96 -17.71
N ASP A 152 15.65 -11.22 -18.69
CA ASP A 152 16.01 -9.81 -18.49
C ASP A 152 14.76 -8.95 -18.26
N ALA A 153 14.75 -8.21 -17.14
CA ALA A 153 13.59 -7.42 -16.75
C ALA A 153 13.29 -6.28 -17.72
N ASN A 154 14.30 -5.71 -18.40
CA ASN A 154 14.12 -4.62 -19.36
C ASN A 154 13.50 -5.15 -20.65
N ALA A 155 13.96 -6.30 -21.15
CA ALA A 155 13.37 -6.95 -22.32
C ALA A 155 11.91 -7.37 -22.09
N VAL A 156 11.59 -7.90 -20.91
CA VAL A 156 10.20 -8.25 -20.57
C VAL A 156 9.33 -7.00 -20.45
N LEU A 157 9.85 -5.92 -19.89
CA LEU A 157 9.14 -4.64 -19.82
C LEU A 157 8.81 -4.09 -21.22
N ASP A 158 9.76 -4.18 -22.16
CA ASP A 158 9.56 -3.76 -23.56
C ASP A 158 8.42 -4.55 -24.22
N GLU A 159 8.42 -5.87 -24.08
CA GLU A 159 7.37 -6.73 -24.64
C GLU A 159 5.99 -6.47 -24.01
N LEU A 160 5.93 -6.32 -22.69
CA LEU A 160 4.67 -6.03 -21.99
C LEU A 160 4.08 -4.67 -22.41
N ALA A 161 4.92 -3.64 -22.52
CA ALA A 161 4.50 -2.33 -22.99
C ALA A 161 4.00 -2.38 -24.46
N ALA A 162 4.67 -3.16 -25.31
CA ALA A 162 4.27 -3.37 -26.69
C ALA A 162 2.93 -4.13 -26.83
N LEU A 163 2.63 -5.07 -25.92
CA LEU A 163 1.36 -5.80 -25.92
C LEU A 163 0.20 -4.92 -25.46
N LEU A 164 0.37 -4.18 -24.36
CA LEU A 164 -0.70 -3.31 -23.83
C LEU A 164 -1.08 -2.18 -24.80
N SER A 165 -0.11 -1.64 -25.54
CA SER A 165 -0.39 -0.63 -26.57
C SER A 165 -1.17 -1.18 -27.76
N LYS A 166 -1.05 -2.49 -28.08
CA LYS A 166 -1.85 -3.15 -29.12
C LYS A 166 -3.27 -3.42 -28.65
N ASP A 167 -3.43 -3.88 -27.41
CA ASP A 167 -4.75 -4.16 -26.84
C ASP A 167 -5.58 -2.88 -26.67
N ALA A 168 -4.96 -1.74 -26.34
CA ALA A 168 -5.63 -0.45 -26.30
C ALA A 168 -6.07 0.08 -27.69
N ALA A 169 -5.52 -0.48 -28.77
CA ALA A 169 -5.85 -0.13 -30.15
C ALA A 169 -6.85 -1.10 -30.80
N SER A 170 -7.25 -2.17 -30.10
CA SER A 170 -8.24 -3.17 -30.54
C SER A 170 -9.58 -3.01 -29.85
#